data_AF-A0A1J1LS31-F1
#
_entry.id   AF-A0A1J1LS31-F1
#
_cell.length_a   1.000
_cell.length_b   1.000
_cell.length_c   1.000
_cell.angle_alpha   90.00
_cell.angle_beta   90.00
_cell.angle_gamma   90.00
#
_symmetry.space_group_name_H-M   'P 1'
#
loop_
_entity.id
_entity.type
_entity.pdbx_description
1 polymer ?
#
loop_
_entity_poly.entity_id
_entity_poly.type
_entity_poly.pdbx_seq_one_letter_code
_entity_poly.pdbx_strand_id
1 'polypeptide(L)'
;MVQRIEEILGTTITEYTPNAIKFQGLSLETLQQILEERYTTPSANFNAAPSVSSCIKFGQRCQKQGVIPTFDGIAFPDEAALDLVIDAITVVGVKDLDFAGEFVRFVWGCDEIEINSQKLYAWWD
;
A
#
# COMPACT_ATOMS: atom_id res chain seq x y z
N MET A 1 13.78 -1.16 21.96
CA MET A 1 12.36 -1.49 22.20
C MET A 1 11.81 -1.87 20.85
N VAL A 2 11.30 -3.09 20.67
CA VAL A 2 10.62 -3.45 19.42
C VAL A 2 9.28 -2.74 19.50
N GLN A 3 9.01 -1.80 18.59
CA GLN A 3 7.70 -1.16 18.47
C GLN A 3 6.65 -2.25 18.18
N ARG A 4 5.37 -2.02 18.42
CA ARG A 4 4.35 -2.95 17.90
C ARG A 4 3.88 -2.47 16.52
N ILE A 5 3.55 -3.38 15.60
CA ILE A 5 3.07 -2.98 14.27
C ILE A 5 1.80 -2.13 14.39
N GLU A 6 0.96 -2.41 15.37
CA GLU A 6 -0.24 -1.63 15.70
C GLU A 6 0.08 -0.18 16.07
N GLU A 7 1.23 0.08 16.71
CA GLU A 7 1.66 1.43 17.05
C GLU A 7 2.13 2.20 15.81
N ILE A 8 2.64 1.52 14.79
CA ILE A 8 3.06 2.13 13.52
C ILE A 8 1.84 2.36 12.61
N LEU A 9 0.93 1.39 12.54
CA LEU A 9 -0.31 1.51 11.77
C LEU A 9 -1.23 2.57 12.39
N GLY A 10 -1.32 2.65 13.71
CA GLY A 10 -2.04 3.70 14.42
C GLY A 10 -3.48 3.85 13.94
N THR A 11 -3.83 5.06 13.47
CA THR A 11 -5.20 5.39 13.02
C THR A 11 -5.57 4.81 11.65
N THR A 12 -4.63 4.15 10.95
CA THR A 12 -4.92 3.48 9.68
C THR A 12 -5.65 2.15 9.88
N ILE A 13 -5.62 1.59 11.08
CA ILE A 13 -6.25 0.30 11.38
C ILE A 13 -7.77 0.43 11.23
N THR A 14 -8.37 -0.43 10.41
CA THR A 14 -9.81 -0.45 10.16
C THR A 14 -10.51 -1.66 10.76
N GLU A 15 -9.81 -2.79 10.86
CA GLU A 15 -10.39 -4.04 11.35
C GLU A 15 -9.33 -4.91 12.04
N TYR A 16 -9.74 -5.57 13.13
CA TYR A 16 -9.00 -6.68 13.73
C TYR A 16 -9.74 -7.98 13.46
N THR A 17 -9.03 -8.95 12.92
CA THR A 17 -9.49 -10.34 12.80
C THR A 17 -8.62 -11.23 13.70
N PRO A 18 -9.01 -12.49 13.95
CA PRO A 18 -8.20 -13.38 14.79
C PRO A 18 -6.74 -13.55 14.35
N ASN A 19 -6.44 -13.42 13.06
CA ASN A 19 -5.12 -13.71 12.50
C ASN A 19 -4.49 -12.53 11.74
N ALA A 20 -5.19 -11.40 11.64
CA ALA A 20 -4.79 -10.30 10.76
C ALA A 20 -5.37 -8.95 11.20
N ILE A 21 -4.61 -7.89 10.92
CA ILE A 21 -4.99 -6.51 11.14
C ILE A 21 -5.14 -5.86 9.76
N LYS A 22 -6.32 -5.35 9.43
CA LYS A 22 -6.51 -4.57 8.20
C LYS A 22 -6.22 -3.10 8.46
N PHE A 23 -5.61 -2.45 7.49
CA PHE A 23 -5.34 -1.03 7.51
C PHE A 23 -5.67 -0.37 6.17
N GLN A 24 -5.98 0.92 6.22
CA GLN A 24 -6.29 1.74 5.06
C GLN A 24 -5.66 3.13 5.19
N GLY A 25 -5.28 3.71 4.05
CA GLY A 25 -4.77 5.08 4.00
C GLY A 25 -3.32 5.23 4.48
N LEU A 26 -2.52 4.16 4.46
CA LEU A 26 -1.12 4.18 4.89
C LEU A 26 -0.31 5.11 3.98
N SER A 27 0.47 6.01 4.58
CA SER A 27 1.34 6.93 3.83
C SER A 27 2.57 6.21 3.26
N LEU A 28 3.20 6.80 2.25
CA LEU A 28 4.49 6.30 1.74
C LEU A 28 5.57 6.28 2.84
N GLU A 29 5.62 7.32 3.67
CA GLU A 29 6.61 7.45 4.75
C GLU A 29 6.45 6.32 5.77
N THR A 30 5.20 6.02 6.15
CA THR A 30 4.88 4.91 7.06
C THR A 30 5.19 3.56 6.43
N LEU A 31 4.90 3.37 5.14
CA LEU A 31 5.26 2.13 4.42
C LEU A 31 6.79 1.92 4.36
N GLN A 32 7.56 2.99 4.19
CA GLN A 32 9.03 2.93 4.25
C GLN A 32 9.52 2.57 5.66
N GLN A 33 8.93 3.17 6.71
CA GLN A 33 9.23 2.81 8.10
C GLN A 33 8.95 1.34 8.39
N ILE A 34 7.80 0.80 7.95
CA ILE A 34 7.41 -0.60 8.11
C ILE A 34 8.46 -1.54 7.49
N LEU A 35 8.99 -1.19 6.31
CA LEU A 35 10.06 -1.94 5.66
C LEU A 35 11.39 -1.84 6.43
N GLU A 36 11.75 -0.66 6.92
CA GLU A 36 12.98 -0.42 7.69
C GLU A 36 12.98 -1.18 9.02
N GLU A 37 11.83 -1.23 9.69
CA GLU A 37 11.63 -1.96 10.95
C GLU A 37 11.36 -3.46 10.77
N ARG A 38 11.34 -3.94 9.52
CA ARG A 38 11.23 -5.36 9.14
C ARG A 38 9.89 -6.02 9.52
N TYR A 39 8.79 -5.27 9.44
CA TYR A 39 7.42 -5.82 9.49
C TYR A 39 6.91 -6.32 8.13
N THR A 40 7.75 -6.23 7.11
CA THR A 40 7.52 -6.76 5.76
C THR A 40 8.85 -6.99 5.08
N THR A 41 8.83 -7.57 3.88
CA THR A 41 10.02 -7.72 3.03
C THR A 41 9.86 -6.93 1.72
N PRO A 42 10.97 -6.54 1.04
CA PRO A 42 10.88 -5.86 -0.24
C PRO A 42 10.09 -6.65 -1.31
N SER A 43 10.09 -7.98 -1.20
CA SER A 43 9.42 -8.92 -2.10
C SER A 43 8.02 -9.31 -1.67
N ALA A 44 7.58 -8.95 -0.46
CA ALA A 44 6.25 -9.27 0.03
C ALA A 44 5.18 -8.72 -0.92
N ASN A 45 4.19 -9.54 -1.24
CA ASN A 45 3.07 -9.20 -2.10
C ASN A 45 1.84 -10.00 -1.70
N PHE A 46 0.66 -9.50 -2.07
CA PHE A 46 -0.60 -10.20 -1.90
C PHE A 46 -1.15 -10.62 -3.27
N ASN A 47 -1.24 -11.91 -3.53
CA ASN A 47 -1.70 -12.46 -4.82
C ASN A 47 -1.01 -11.82 -6.03
N ALA A 48 -1.77 -11.13 -6.89
CA ALA A 48 -1.26 -10.45 -8.08
C ALA A 48 -0.80 -9.00 -7.81
N ALA A 49 -0.88 -8.51 -6.57
CA ALA A 49 -0.46 -7.17 -6.22
C ALA A 49 1.04 -6.96 -6.45
N PRO A 50 1.45 -5.71 -6.76
CA PRO A 50 2.86 -5.34 -6.79
C PRO A 50 3.54 -5.60 -5.45
N SER A 51 4.82 -5.98 -5.49
CA SER A 51 5.62 -6.11 -4.26
C SER A 51 5.71 -4.79 -3.49
N VAL A 52 5.94 -4.85 -2.18
CA VAL A 52 6.17 -3.66 -1.33
C VAL A 52 7.24 -2.73 -1.91
N SER A 53 8.35 -3.27 -2.43
CA SER A 53 9.38 -2.43 -3.06
C SER A 53 8.90 -1.73 -4.34
N SER A 54 7.99 -2.35 -5.08
CA SER A 54 7.34 -1.74 -6.26
C SER A 54 6.37 -0.64 -5.83
N CYS A 55 5.57 -0.87 -4.78
CA CYS A 55 4.68 0.13 -4.18
C CYS A 55 5.46 1.36 -3.70
N ILE A 56 6.57 1.17 -2.99
CA ILE A 56 7.44 2.28 -2.55
C ILE A 56 8.01 3.04 -3.75
N LYS A 57 8.55 2.34 -4.76
CA LYS A 57 9.08 2.99 -5.97
C LYS A 57 8.02 3.77 -6.73
N PHE A 58 6.79 3.25 -6.78
CA PHE A 58 5.67 3.95 -7.41
C PHE A 58 5.27 5.17 -6.58
N GLY A 59 5.13 5.03 -5.26
CA GLY A 59 4.81 6.16 -4.37
C GLY A 59 5.85 7.28 -4.39
N GLN A 60 7.14 6.95 -4.50
CA GLN A 60 8.19 7.95 -4.69
C GLN A 60 8.04 8.72 -6.01
N ARG A 61 7.54 8.07 -7.08
CA ARG A 61 7.23 8.76 -8.34
C ARG A 61 6.00 9.65 -8.18
N CYS A 62 4.97 9.18 -7.47
CA CYS A 62 3.79 9.99 -7.13
C CYS A 62 4.20 11.30 -6.45
N GLN A 63 5.02 11.22 -5.39
CA GLN A 63 5.51 12.41 -4.69
C GLN A 63 6.29 13.37 -5.60
N LYS A 64 7.14 12.84 -6.50
CA LYS A 64 7.86 13.67 -7.48
C LYS A 64 6.94 14.41 -8.46
N GLN A 65 5.74 13.88 -8.70
CA GLN A 65 4.72 14.49 -9.55
C GLN A 65 3.72 15.34 -8.76
N GLY A 66 3.88 15.47 -7.44
CA GLY A 66 2.98 16.23 -6.58
C GLY A 66 1.61 15.58 -6.38
N VAL A 67 1.51 14.26 -6.58
CA VAL A 67 0.30 13.48 -6.30
C VAL A 67 0.52 12.61 -5.07
N ILE A 68 -0.57 12.27 -4.37
CA ILE A 68 -0.51 11.68 -3.04
C ILE A 68 -0.95 10.21 -3.14
N PRO A 69 -0.03 9.25 -2.96
CA PRO A 69 -0.36 7.84 -2.85
C PRO A 69 -0.71 7.47 -1.40
N THR A 70 -1.71 6.61 -1.23
CA THR A 70 -1.97 5.88 0.00
C THR A 70 -2.14 4.40 -0.28
N PHE A 71 -1.79 3.58 0.71
CA PHE A 71 -1.77 2.13 0.59
C PHE A 71 -2.68 1.48 1.62
N ASP A 72 -3.41 0.47 1.19
CA ASP A 72 -4.26 -0.35 2.04
C ASP A 72 -3.68 -1.76 2.07
N GLY A 73 -4.00 -2.53 3.11
CA GLY A 73 -3.44 -3.86 3.23
C GLY A 73 -3.76 -4.59 4.51
N ILE A 74 -2.98 -5.66 4.71
CA ILE A 74 -3.16 -6.62 5.79
C ILE A 74 -1.80 -6.86 6.45
N ALA A 75 -1.78 -6.83 7.78
CA ALA A 75 -0.66 -7.28 8.59
C ALA A 75 -1.02 -8.58 9.30
N PHE A 76 -0.11 -9.56 9.30
CA PHE A 76 -0.28 -10.88 9.92
C PHE A 76 0.57 -10.97 11.21
N PRO A 77 0.01 -10.62 12.39
CA PRO A 77 0.76 -10.48 13.63
C PRO A 77 1.29 -11.80 14.23
N ASP A 78 0.64 -12.92 13.91
CA ASP A 78 0.91 -14.23 14.53
C ASP A 78 1.87 -15.12 13.71
N GLU A 79 2.30 -14.66 12.54
CA GLU A 79 3.34 -15.37 11.78
C GLU A 79 4.72 -15.15 12.43
N ALA A 80 5.54 -16.20 12.49
CA ALA A 80 6.89 -16.15 13.09
C ALA A 80 7.80 -15.07 12.45
N ALA A 81 7.39 -14.55 11.29
CA ALA A 81 7.80 -13.25 10.77
C ALA A 81 6.53 -12.43 10.55
N LEU A 82 6.43 -11.25 11.17
CA LEU A 82 5.39 -10.29 10.86
C LEU A 82 5.46 -10.00 9.36
N ASP A 83 4.39 -10.31 8.63
CA ASP A 83 4.28 -9.99 7.22
C ASP A 83 3.15 -8.98 7.01
N LEU A 84 3.48 -7.88 6.35
CA LEU A 84 2.55 -6.86 5.95
C LEU A 84 2.58 -6.78 4.44
N VAL A 85 1.41 -6.91 3.84
CA VAL A 85 1.22 -6.87 2.40
C VAL A 85 0.29 -5.73 2.02
N ILE A 86 0.46 -5.23 0.81
CA ILE A 86 -0.40 -4.19 0.22
C ILE A 86 -1.38 -4.88 -0.72
N ASP A 87 -2.67 -4.64 -0.50
CA ASP A 87 -3.77 -5.18 -1.31
C ASP A 87 -4.55 -4.10 -2.05
N ALA A 88 -4.32 -2.81 -1.75
CA ALA A 88 -4.90 -1.71 -2.50
C ALA A 88 -3.98 -0.48 -2.55
N ILE A 89 -4.16 0.31 -3.61
CA ILE A 89 -3.51 1.61 -3.75
C ILE A 89 -4.51 2.66 -4.20
N THR A 90 -4.49 3.80 -3.53
CA THR A 90 -5.23 5.00 -3.95
C THR A 90 -4.24 6.11 -4.28
N VAL A 91 -4.48 6.84 -5.37
CA VAL A 91 -3.71 8.05 -5.71
C VAL A 91 -4.67 9.21 -5.93
N VAL A 92 -4.44 10.31 -5.22
CA VAL A 92 -5.23 11.55 -5.34
C VAL A 92 -4.39 12.71 -5.86
N GLY A 93 -5.06 13.68 -6.48
CA GLY A 93 -4.40 14.88 -7.02
C GLY A 93 -3.85 14.73 -8.44
N VAL A 94 -4.20 13.65 -9.15
CA VAL A 94 -3.80 13.43 -10.55
C VAL A 94 -4.45 14.48 -11.45
N LYS A 95 -3.62 15.17 -12.25
CA LYS A 95 -4.05 16.24 -13.17
C LYS A 95 -3.87 15.89 -14.64
N ASP A 96 -3.12 14.82 -14.92
CA ASP A 96 -2.67 14.46 -16.26
C ASP A 96 -3.11 13.02 -16.59
N LEU A 97 -3.59 12.82 -17.83
CA LEU A 97 -3.97 11.53 -18.38
C LEU A 97 -2.75 10.62 -18.59
N ASP A 98 -1.56 11.18 -18.83
CA ASP A 98 -0.34 10.39 -18.98
C ASP A 98 -0.03 9.62 -17.69
N PHE A 99 -0.19 10.28 -16.53
CA PHE A 99 -0.02 9.63 -15.24
C PHE A 99 -1.07 8.53 -14.98
N ALA A 100 -2.32 8.75 -15.39
CA ALA A 100 -3.34 7.70 -15.32
C ALA A 100 -2.95 6.46 -16.16
N GLY A 101 -2.34 6.67 -17.32
CA GLY A 101 -1.79 5.59 -18.15
C GLY A 101 -0.59 4.87 -17.54
N GLU A 102 0.22 5.56 -16.73
CA GLU A 102 1.27 4.93 -15.92
C GLU A 102 0.69 4.09 -14.78
N PHE A 103 -0.33 4.61 -14.09
CA PHE A 103 -1.03 3.89 -13.03
C PHE A 103 -1.63 2.59 -13.53
N VAL A 104 -2.36 2.60 -14.66
CA VAL A 104 -2.96 1.39 -15.26
C VAL A 104 -1.91 0.32 -15.56
N ARG A 105 -0.72 0.72 -16.01
CA ARG A 105 0.38 -0.23 -16.25
C ARG A 105 0.99 -0.77 -14.96
N PHE A 106 1.05 0.06 -13.92
CA PHE A 106 1.55 -0.34 -12.62
C PHE A 106 0.63 -1.34 -11.92
N VAL A 107 -0.67 -1.10 -11.97
CA VAL A 107 -1.68 -1.91 -11.26
C VAL A 107 -2.18 -3.12 -12.05
N TRP A 108 -1.41 -3.57 -13.04
CA TRP A 108 -1.78 -4.69 -13.89
C TRP A 108 -2.13 -5.94 -13.06
N GLY A 109 -3.25 -6.59 -13.39
CA GLY A 109 -3.72 -7.78 -12.68
C GLY A 109 -4.56 -7.51 -11.43
N CYS A 110 -4.99 -6.26 -11.21
CA CYS A 110 -5.99 -5.93 -10.19
C CYS A 110 -7.36 -6.52 -10.53
N ASP A 111 -8.10 -6.88 -9.50
CA ASP A 111 -9.49 -7.35 -9.59
C ASP A 111 -10.46 -6.17 -9.75
N GLU A 112 -10.16 -5.06 -9.07
CA GLU A 112 -10.91 -3.82 -9.18
C GLU A 112 -10.02 -2.65 -9.56
N ILE A 113 -10.54 -1.78 -10.44
CA ILE A 113 -9.88 -0.53 -10.83
C ILE A 113 -10.92 0.58 -10.98
N GLU A 114 -10.63 1.74 -10.39
CA GLU A 114 -11.43 2.96 -10.52
C GLU A 114 -10.55 4.11 -11.01
N ILE A 115 -10.94 4.71 -12.12
CA ILE A 115 -10.22 5.84 -12.74
C ILE A 115 -11.22 6.98 -12.93
N ASN A 116 -11.06 8.05 -12.17
CA ASN A 116 -11.87 9.26 -12.35
C ASN A 116 -11.07 10.53 -12.04
N SER A 117 -11.73 11.68 -12.11
CA SER A 117 -11.11 13.00 -11.91
C SER A 117 -10.68 13.28 -10.46
N GLN A 118 -11.13 12.49 -9.49
CA GLN A 118 -10.83 12.67 -8.07
C GLN A 118 -9.72 11.74 -7.59
N LYS A 119 -9.73 10.49 -8.06
CA LYS A 119 -8.78 9.45 -7.63
C LYS A 119 -8.52 8.41 -8.70
N LEU A 120 -7.37 7.76 -8.56
CA LEU A 120 -7.06 6.46 -9.15
C LEU A 120 -7.04 5.44 -8.02
N TYR A 121 -7.67 4.29 -8.22
CA TYR A 121 -7.74 3.22 -7.24
C TYR A 121 -7.59 1.86 -7.91
N ALA A 122 -6.91 0.94 -7.24
CA ALA A 122 -6.84 -0.46 -7.62
C ALA A 122 -6.77 -1.35 -6.38
N TRP A 123 -7.38 -2.52 -6.46
CA TRP A 123 -7.41 -3.52 -5.39
C TRP A 123 -7.21 -4.94 -5.95
N TRP A 124 -6.60 -5.80 -5.13
CA TRP A 124 -6.30 -7.20 -5.40
C TRP A 124 -6.89 -8.08 -4.29
N ASP A 125 -7.62 -9.13 -4.66
CA ASP A 125 -8.17 -10.14 -3.73
C ASP A 125 -7.38 -11.44 -3.72
#